data_AF-V2Y941-F1
#
_entry.id   AF-V2Y941-F1
#
_cell.length_a   1.000
_cell.length_b   1.000
_cell.length_c   1.000
_cell.angle_alpha   90.00
_cell.angle_beta   90.00
_cell.angle_gamma   90.00
#
_symmetry.space_group_name_H-M   'P 1'
#
loop_
_entity.id
_entity.type
_entity.pdbx_description
1 polymer ?
#
loop_
_entity_poly.entity_id
_entity_poly.type
_entity_poly.pdbx_seq_one_letter_code
_entity_poly.pdbx_strand_id
1 'polypeptide(L)'
;MIPGTSYVHSMGPRQTKFGRKLVKNELGNQPAKPRHDHEGANTSGPKLIFSCSLTELSGKCLDITPYASPRRFRMLSCPSLEHEDRLDVFEFERLPAGEYCAVSYVWRGVPVPDYTDSGTFTVRGAEDGDPINIDVLRDIVWVAGEEVKEYLWLDRIGIIQSDKNDKAWQIMQMFSIYKESTCIIVPGGVGRLAFSNDDTTWMDRAWTLQEALAPERDQVIVLYSHSPFLEFEKHIASLSFIDTREKPLRPGRTSVPAAYMTLDDVLTVAKYSLKRPFGFNQAHAQPLIGARISGAGQRQAVWQCALMRTSSRPVDMIFSIMHFFGILLNPKEFEDDDRLGATVRFAQGILADSQKGMLDDSDHWLCALYFMETSHQISTFPQFPETAVDGRAFIRMPNSARRAVTDVMVEKYTKYTRAPLYPHFLAEKKDIGEMDDSGYYTFTAKYILPLRFVTSHPPVVNYPWDFDPEEAGWDPSGPILAADGTEWRPMLTATSIPESRTQLPEADGWGIYLGDHLLLDIFMLVKNHGEGRFHGVTYFSFSRSMKLSDEDHTMQTWFPFVCHKIQISVGGPERVIRRPQKHV
;
A
#
# COMPACT_ATOMS: atom_id res chain seq x y z
N MET A 1 69.63 28.36 3.32
CA MET A 1 69.78 27.27 2.33
C MET A 1 68.39 26.81 1.93
N ILE A 2 68.05 26.97 0.64
CA ILE A 2 66.90 26.39 -0.08
C ILE A 2 67.39 25.03 -0.68
N PRO A 3 66.60 24.04 -1.21
CA PRO A 3 65.13 23.84 -1.38
C PRO A 3 64.60 22.42 -1.01
N GLY A 4 63.29 22.18 -1.18
CA GLY A 4 62.74 20.82 -1.32
C GLY A 4 61.24 20.65 -1.58
N THR A 5 60.75 21.11 -2.74
CA THR A 5 59.62 20.58 -3.55
C THR A 5 58.27 20.19 -2.92
N SER A 6 57.25 20.97 -3.32
CA SER A 6 55.81 20.66 -3.29
C SER A 6 55.42 19.58 -4.31
N TYR A 7 54.82 18.48 -3.84
CA TYR A 7 54.07 17.54 -4.68
C TYR A 7 52.58 17.91 -4.68
N VAL A 8 52.09 18.30 -5.86
CA VAL A 8 50.67 18.43 -6.18
C VAL A 8 50.10 17.02 -6.29
N HIS A 9 49.28 16.59 -5.33
CA HIS A 9 48.47 15.39 -5.51
C HIS A 9 47.34 15.70 -6.50
N SER A 10 47.44 15.09 -7.68
CA SER A 10 46.33 15.00 -8.63
C SER A 10 45.16 14.27 -7.95
N MET A 11 44.00 14.94 -7.90
CA MET A 11 42.75 14.26 -7.54
C MET A 11 42.41 13.28 -8.67
N GLY A 12 42.65 11.99 -8.43
CA GLY A 12 42.12 10.91 -9.25
C GLY A 12 40.58 10.96 -9.31
N PRO A 13 39.95 10.34 -10.32
CA PRO A 13 38.51 10.39 -10.51
C PRO A 13 37.77 9.84 -9.28
N ARG A 14 36.81 10.62 -8.77
CA ARG A 14 35.90 10.22 -7.68
C ARG A 14 35.17 8.93 -8.07
N GLN A 15 35.56 7.80 -7.48
CA GLN A 15 34.87 6.51 -7.63
C GLN A 15 33.65 6.45 -6.71
N THR A 16 32.57 5.78 -7.16
CA THR A 16 31.39 5.51 -6.34
C THR A 16 31.62 4.36 -5.35
N LYS A 17 30.66 4.12 -4.45
CA LYS A 17 30.67 3.03 -3.46
C LYS A 17 30.91 1.63 -4.07
N PHE A 18 30.66 1.47 -5.37
CA PHE A 18 30.84 0.22 -6.13
C PHE A 18 31.89 0.33 -7.25
N GLY A 19 32.78 1.33 -7.21
CA GLY A 19 33.90 1.44 -8.15
C GLY A 19 33.53 1.87 -9.59
N ARG A 20 32.26 2.16 -9.88
CA ARG A 20 31.85 2.72 -11.18
C ARG A 20 32.32 4.16 -11.31
N LYS A 21 32.74 4.54 -12.52
CA LYS A 21 33.09 5.92 -12.86
C LYS A 21 31.82 6.76 -12.99
N LEU A 22 31.90 8.02 -12.58
CA LEU A 22 30.83 8.99 -12.85
C LEU A 22 30.84 9.38 -14.33
N VAL A 23 29.66 9.45 -14.94
CA VAL A 23 29.50 10.05 -16.27
C VAL A 23 29.65 11.57 -16.17
N LYS A 24 30.19 12.20 -17.22
CA LYS A 24 30.35 13.66 -17.29
C LYS A 24 29.10 14.32 -17.86
N ASN A 25 28.76 15.50 -17.36
CA ASN A 25 27.73 16.34 -17.96
C ASN A 25 28.32 17.09 -19.16
N GLU A 26 27.73 16.92 -20.35
CA GLU A 26 28.19 17.54 -21.59
C GLU A 26 27.89 19.04 -21.67
N LEU A 27 27.01 19.56 -20.80
CA LEU A 27 26.72 20.99 -20.68
C LEU A 27 27.87 21.81 -20.04
N GLY A 28 28.88 21.13 -19.48
CA GLY A 28 30.00 21.74 -18.77
C GLY A 28 29.72 21.99 -17.27
N ASN A 29 30.80 22.20 -16.51
CA ASN A 29 30.73 22.45 -15.06
C ASN A 29 30.30 23.90 -14.77
N GLN A 30 29.03 24.23 -14.94
CA GLN A 30 28.44 25.38 -14.23
C GLN A 30 27.61 24.84 -13.07
N PRO A 31 28.16 24.81 -11.83
CA PRO A 31 27.36 24.46 -10.67
C PRO A 31 26.19 25.41 -10.56
N ALA A 32 25.03 24.90 -10.13
CA ALA A 32 23.87 25.74 -9.82
C ALA A 32 24.29 26.77 -8.76
N LYS A 33 24.49 28.04 -9.18
CA LYS A 33 24.72 29.11 -8.21
C LYS A 33 23.45 29.25 -7.36
N PRO A 34 23.56 29.26 -6.02
CA PRO A 34 22.43 29.67 -5.19
C PRO A 34 22.11 31.13 -5.55
N ARG A 35 20.97 31.37 -6.21
CA ARG A 35 20.51 32.72 -6.47
C ARG A 35 19.97 33.29 -5.15
N HIS A 36 20.64 34.32 -4.63
CA HIS A 36 19.99 35.29 -3.78
C HIS A 36 18.92 36.01 -4.61
N ASP A 37 17.76 36.21 -4.00
CA ASP A 37 16.56 36.79 -4.59
C ASP A 37 16.86 38.14 -5.25
N HIS A 38 16.89 38.15 -6.58
CA HIS A 38 16.67 39.35 -7.38
C HIS A 38 15.54 39.05 -8.36
N GLU A 39 14.42 39.72 -8.11
CA GLU A 39 13.25 39.78 -8.98
C GLU A 39 13.65 40.23 -10.38
N GLY A 40 13.20 39.48 -11.41
CA GLY A 40 13.22 39.95 -12.80
C GLY A 40 13.87 39.00 -13.81
N ALA A 41 13.28 37.82 -14.02
CA ALA A 41 13.16 37.17 -15.33
C ALA A 41 12.33 35.89 -15.18
N ASN A 42 11.07 35.95 -15.62
CA ASN A 42 10.12 34.86 -15.60
C ASN A 42 10.49 33.85 -16.71
N THR A 43 11.48 32.98 -16.47
CA THR A 43 11.75 31.83 -17.36
C THR A 43 10.92 30.65 -16.87
N SER A 44 9.63 30.65 -17.17
CA SER A 44 8.66 29.62 -16.74
C SER A 44 8.75 28.31 -17.54
N GLY A 45 9.83 28.10 -18.30
CA GLY A 45 10.04 26.92 -19.14
C GLY A 45 10.97 25.88 -18.50
N PRO A 46 11.01 24.65 -19.04
CA PRO A 46 11.88 23.59 -18.54
C PRO A 46 13.36 23.96 -18.68
N LYS A 47 14.15 23.67 -17.65
CA LYS A 47 15.60 23.94 -17.63
C LYS A 47 16.37 22.64 -17.82
N LEU A 48 17.11 22.49 -18.92
CA LEU A 48 18.04 21.37 -19.10
C LEU A 48 19.19 21.48 -18.08
N ILE A 49 19.36 20.47 -17.22
CA ILE A 49 20.37 20.46 -16.14
C ILE A 49 21.47 19.42 -16.35
N PHE A 50 21.21 18.36 -17.11
CA PHE A 50 22.16 17.29 -17.37
C PHE A 50 21.94 16.71 -18.76
N SER A 51 23.02 16.40 -19.47
CA SER A 51 22.97 15.79 -20.79
C SER A 51 24.21 14.92 -21.03
N CYS A 52 24.02 13.70 -21.55
CA CYS A 52 25.11 12.83 -22.04
C CYS A 52 24.62 11.81 -23.08
N SER A 53 25.51 11.29 -23.93
CA SER A 53 25.14 10.14 -24.80
C SER A 53 24.91 8.84 -24.02
N LEU A 54 24.02 7.98 -24.50
CA LEU A 54 23.75 6.67 -23.88
C LEU A 54 24.96 5.74 -23.95
N THR A 55 25.74 5.82 -25.03
CA THR A 55 27.01 5.10 -25.17
C THR A 55 28.02 5.49 -24.08
N GLU A 56 28.13 6.79 -23.76
CA GLU A 56 29.03 7.27 -22.69
C GLU A 56 28.49 6.94 -21.29
N LEU A 57 27.18 6.85 -21.12
CA LEU A 57 26.51 6.48 -19.87
C LEU A 57 26.67 4.99 -19.52
N SER A 58 26.74 4.12 -20.53
CA SER A 58 26.81 2.67 -20.35
C SER A 58 27.99 2.25 -19.45
N GLY A 59 27.70 1.41 -18.46
CA GLY A 59 28.65 0.94 -17.43
C GLY A 59 29.00 1.97 -16.36
N LYS A 60 28.44 3.18 -16.39
CA LYS A 60 28.78 4.27 -15.45
C LYS A 60 27.69 4.54 -14.41
N CYS A 61 27.93 5.55 -13.59
CA CYS A 61 27.01 6.07 -12.60
C CYS A 61 26.61 7.51 -12.93
N LEU A 62 25.31 7.76 -13.04
CA LEU A 62 24.69 9.06 -13.20
C LEU A 62 24.66 9.81 -11.87
N ASP A 63 25.12 11.06 -11.85
CA ASP A 63 25.01 11.94 -10.69
C ASP A 63 24.53 13.33 -11.12
N ILE A 64 23.26 13.62 -10.85
CA ILE A 64 22.66 14.92 -11.14
C ILE A 64 22.83 15.92 -9.99
N THR A 65 23.27 15.47 -8.80
CA THR A 65 23.36 16.28 -7.57
C THR A 65 24.09 17.61 -7.76
N PRO A 66 25.21 17.69 -8.51
CA PRO A 66 25.92 18.97 -8.71
C PRO A 66 25.17 20.01 -9.55
N TYR A 67 24.14 19.59 -10.29
CA TYR A 67 23.46 20.40 -11.31
C TYR A 67 21.99 20.67 -10.98
N ALA A 68 21.38 19.81 -10.15
CA ALA A 68 19.99 19.88 -9.76
C ALA A 68 19.76 20.81 -8.55
N SER A 69 18.67 21.57 -8.58
CA SER A 69 18.20 22.38 -7.44
C SER A 69 17.22 21.56 -6.59
N PRO A 70 17.36 21.47 -5.25
CA PRO A 70 16.40 20.75 -4.41
C PRO A 70 14.95 21.25 -4.54
N ARG A 71 13.98 20.37 -4.28
CA ARG A 71 12.53 20.66 -4.31
C ARG A 71 12.04 21.15 -5.67
N ARG A 72 12.42 20.40 -6.70
CA ARG A 72 12.03 20.61 -8.09
C ARG A 72 11.65 19.28 -8.71
N PHE A 73 10.76 19.33 -9.71
CA PHE A 73 10.43 18.15 -10.52
C PHE A 73 11.51 17.97 -11.58
N ARG A 74 11.91 16.72 -11.83
CA ARG A 74 12.97 16.41 -12.78
C ARG A 74 12.53 15.26 -13.67
N MET A 75 12.57 15.50 -14.97
CA MET A 75 12.09 14.56 -15.97
C MET A 75 13.17 14.26 -17.01
N LEU A 76 13.14 13.06 -17.57
CA LEU A 76 13.90 12.69 -18.75
C LEU A 76 13.15 13.13 -20.02
N SER A 77 13.87 13.50 -21.07
CA SER A 77 13.29 13.73 -22.40
C SER A 77 13.10 12.42 -23.17
N CYS A 78 11.86 12.11 -23.55
CA CYS A 78 11.55 10.98 -24.42
C CYS A 78 12.15 11.15 -25.83
N PRO A 79 12.02 12.32 -26.51
CA PRO A 79 12.64 12.53 -27.81
C PRO A 79 14.16 12.32 -27.84
N SER A 80 14.89 12.82 -26.84
CA SER A 80 16.35 12.64 -26.74
C SER A 80 16.74 11.16 -26.60
N LEU A 81 15.96 10.40 -25.82
CA LEU A 81 16.20 8.97 -25.60
C LEU A 81 15.88 8.11 -26.84
N GLU A 82 14.80 8.41 -27.56
CA GLU A 82 14.34 7.60 -28.69
C GLU A 82 15.10 7.92 -29.99
N HIS A 83 15.38 9.20 -30.25
CA HIS A 83 15.86 9.67 -31.56
C HIS A 83 17.31 10.15 -31.57
N GLU A 84 17.83 10.63 -30.45
CA GLU A 84 19.17 11.26 -30.40
C GLU A 84 20.24 10.39 -29.73
N ASP A 85 19.86 9.25 -29.15
CA ASP A 85 20.74 8.39 -28.34
C ASP A 85 21.33 9.11 -27.12
N ARG A 86 20.52 9.95 -26.46
CA ARG A 86 20.95 10.80 -25.34
C ARG A 86 20.05 10.68 -24.12
N LEU A 87 20.66 10.83 -22.94
CA LEU A 87 19.96 11.04 -21.69
C LEU A 87 20.03 12.52 -21.32
N ASP A 88 18.89 13.19 -21.42
CA ASP A 88 18.70 14.59 -21.05
C ASP A 88 17.75 14.70 -19.86
N VAL A 89 18.15 15.47 -18.85
CA VAL A 89 17.36 15.70 -17.62
C VAL A 89 16.96 17.17 -17.55
N PHE A 90 15.65 17.42 -17.48
CA PHE A 90 15.06 18.74 -17.35
C PHE A 90 14.51 18.96 -15.94
N GLU A 91 14.66 20.17 -15.43
CA GLU A 91 14.13 20.63 -14.15
C GLU A 91 12.93 21.56 -14.36
N PHE A 92 11.89 21.37 -13.55
CA PHE A 92 10.63 22.11 -13.59
C PHE A 92 10.24 22.62 -12.20
N GLU A 93 9.61 23.79 -12.16
CA GLU A 93 9.02 24.34 -10.94
C GLU A 93 7.64 23.76 -10.62
N ARG A 94 6.92 23.32 -11.65
CA ARG A 94 5.59 22.69 -11.58
C ARG A 94 5.59 21.43 -12.43
N LEU A 95 4.67 20.51 -12.17
CA LEU A 95 4.53 19.33 -13.00
C LEU A 95 4.11 19.73 -14.43
N PRO A 96 4.73 19.13 -15.46
CA PRO A 96 4.27 19.28 -16.85
C PRO A 96 3.04 18.39 -17.08
N ALA A 97 1.93 18.71 -16.40
CA ALA A 97 0.73 17.89 -16.31
C ALA A 97 0.25 17.40 -17.69
N GLY A 98 0.05 16.08 -17.82
CA GLY A 98 -0.41 15.46 -19.06
C GLY A 98 0.65 15.26 -20.16
N GLU A 99 1.86 15.82 -20.01
CA GLU A 99 2.96 15.72 -21.00
C GLU A 99 4.00 14.65 -20.65
N TYR A 100 3.79 13.90 -19.56
CA TYR A 100 4.77 12.93 -19.08
C TYR A 100 4.16 11.59 -18.65
N CYS A 101 5.00 10.56 -18.69
CA CYS A 101 4.76 9.29 -18.01
C CYS A 101 5.52 9.23 -16.69
N ALA A 102 4.95 8.57 -15.68
CA ALA A 102 5.67 8.16 -14.48
C ALA A 102 5.89 6.64 -14.52
N VAL A 103 7.09 6.18 -14.18
CA VAL A 103 7.40 4.74 -14.17
C VAL A 103 7.18 4.16 -12.79
N SER A 104 6.46 3.05 -12.74
CA SER A 104 6.17 2.28 -11.53
C SER A 104 6.94 0.96 -11.59
N TYR A 105 7.85 0.72 -10.65
CA TYR A 105 8.73 -0.45 -10.73
C TYR A 105 9.34 -0.83 -9.37
N VAL A 106 9.81 -2.07 -9.26
CA VAL A 106 10.56 -2.54 -8.09
C VAL A 106 12.04 -2.24 -8.25
N TRP A 107 12.69 -1.85 -7.15
CA TRP A 107 14.11 -1.50 -7.20
C TRP A 107 15.02 -2.72 -7.41
N ARG A 108 14.60 -3.87 -6.89
CA ARG A 108 15.22 -5.16 -7.15
C ARG A 108 14.18 -6.03 -7.81
N GLY A 109 14.40 -6.22 -9.10
CA GLY A 109 13.51 -6.87 -10.02
C GLY A 109 13.74 -8.36 -10.13
N VAL A 110 13.18 -8.90 -11.20
CA VAL A 110 13.50 -10.26 -11.62
C VAL A 110 14.96 -10.32 -12.08
N PRO A 111 15.69 -11.43 -11.82
CA PRO A 111 17.10 -11.53 -12.16
C PRO A 111 17.39 -11.15 -13.61
N VAL A 112 18.40 -10.30 -13.80
CA VAL A 112 18.83 -9.80 -15.11
C VAL A 112 19.79 -10.82 -15.73
N PRO A 113 19.52 -11.31 -16.94
CA PRO A 113 20.44 -12.17 -17.69
C PRO A 113 21.72 -11.44 -18.12
N ASP A 114 22.77 -12.19 -18.43
CA ASP A 114 24.08 -11.67 -18.87
C ASP A 114 24.10 -11.05 -20.30
N TYR A 115 22.95 -10.75 -20.89
CA TYR A 115 22.82 -10.18 -22.23
C TYR A 115 22.09 -8.83 -22.18
N THR A 116 22.83 -7.72 -22.15
CA THR A 116 22.27 -6.40 -22.43
C THR A 116 23.05 -5.81 -23.59
N ASP A 117 22.39 -5.59 -24.73
CA ASP A 117 23.05 -5.15 -25.95
C ASP A 117 23.53 -3.69 -25.83
N SER A 118 22.71 -2.81 -25.24
CA SER A 118 23.07 -1.40 -25.01
C SER A 118 23.78 -1.13 -23.68
N GLY A 119 23.80 -2.13 -22.78
CA GLY A 119 24.40 -2.04 -21.44
C GLY A 119 23.50 -1.38 -20.38
N THR A 120 24.08 -1.15 -19.20
CA THR A 120 23.35 -0.67 -18.01
C THR A 120 24.07 0.47 -17.29
N PHE A 121 23.34 1.28 -16.53
CA PHE A 121 23.92 2.32 -15.68
C PHE A 121 23.31 2.32 -14.28
N THR A 122 23.96 3.01 -13.35
CA THR A 122 23.47 3.18 -11.97
C THR A 122 23.24 4.66 -11.68
N VAL A 123 22.52 4.98 -10.61
CA VAL A 123 22.30 6.37 -10.19
C VAL A 123 22.87 6.59 -8.78
N ARG A 124 23.58 7.69 -8.59
CA ARG A 124 24.24 8.00 -7.33
C ARG A 124 23.21 8.16 -6.20
N GLY A 125 23.41 7.45 -5.10
CA GLY A 125 22.49 7.40 -3.96
C GLY A 125 21.36 6.37 -4.07
N ALA A 126 21.24 5.67 -5.21
CA ALA A 126 20.29 4.57 -5.42
C ALA A 126 21.02 3.32 -5.98
N GLU A 127 22.28 3.13 -5.60
CA GLU A 127 23.10 2.00 -6.06
C GLU A 127 22.74 0.66 -5.39
N ASP A 128 21.84 0.67 -4.41
CA ASP A 128 21.31 -0.51 -3.72
C ASP A 128 20.24 -1.26 -4.52
N GLY A 129 19.70 -0.65 -5.58
CA GLY A 129 18.83 -1.30 -6.55
C GLY A 129 19.56 -1.79 -7.81
N ASP A 130 18.84 -2.54 -8.66
CA ASP A 130 19.41 -3.09 -9.89
C ASP A 130 19.81 -1.98 -10.87
N PRO A 131 20.89 -2.14 -11.66
CA PRO A 131 21.21 -1.19 -12.72
C PRO A 131 20.04 -0.98 -13.68
N ILE A 132 19.88 0.26 -14.16
CA ILE A 132 18.89 0.61 -15.19
C ILE A 132 19.43 0.10 -16.53
N ASN A 133 18.66 -0.75 -17.19
CA ASN A 133 18.96 -1.24 -18.53
C ASN A 133 18.51 -0.24 -19.59
N ILE A 134 19.42 0.13 -20.49
CA ILE A 134 19.17 1.13 -21.53
C ILE A 134 18.10 0.65 -22.53
N ASP A 135 18.07 -0.65 -22.83
CA ASP A 135 17.07 -1.22 -23.75
C ASP A 135 15.67 -1.18 -23.11
N VAL A 136 15.56 -1.51 -21.82
CA VAL A 136 14.30 -1.38 -21.06
C VAL A 136 13.86 0.09 -20.97
N LEU A 137 14.79 1.02 -20.74
CA LEU A 137 14.48 2.45 -20.71
C LEU A 137 13.90 2.91 -22.06
N ARG A 138 14.45 2.43 -23.18
CA ARG A 138 13.89 2.70 -24.50
C ARG A 138 12.53 2.05 -24.70
N ASP A 139 12.27 0.86 -24.17
CA ASP A 139 10.94 0.22 -24.25
C ASP A 139 9.89 1.04 -23.50
N ILE A 140 10.26 1.60 -22.34
CA ILE A 140 9.41 2.53 -21.59
C ILE A 140 9.13 3.81 -22.41
N VAL A 141 10.17 4.38 -23.05
CA VAL A 141 10.04 5.56 -23.91
C VAL A 141 9.15 5.29 -25.12
N TRP A 142 9.22 4.09 -25.71
CA TRP A 142 8.32 3.70 -26.78
C TRP A 142 6.85 3.73 -26.32
N VAL A 143 6.52 3.13 -25.18
CA VAL A 143 5.15 3.21 -24.63
C VAL A 143 4.75 4.66 -24.35
N ALA A 144 5.66 5.47 -23.80
CA ALA A 144 5.40 6.89 -23.58
C ALA A 144 5.11 7.64 -24.89
N GLY A 145 5.77 7.27 -26.00
CA GLY A 145 5.53 7.82 -27.32
C GLY A 145 4.17 7.41 -27.91
N GLU A 146 3.73 6.16 -27.72
CA GLU A 146 2.37 5.72 -28.09
C GLU A 146 1.29 6.50 -27.33
N GLU A 147 1.59 6.88 -26.08
CA GLU A 147 0.74 7.73 -25.22
C GLU A 147 0.96 9.24 -25.44
N VAL A 148 1.74 9.61 -26.47
CA VAL A 148 2.05 10.98 -26.90
C VAL A 148 2.62 11.84 -25.76
N LYS A 149 3.56 11.27 -24.99
CA LYS A 149 4.25 11.96 -23.89
C LYS A 149 5.66 12.38 -24.28
N GLU A 150 6.04 13.58 -23.88
CA GLU A 150 7.36 14.16 -24.15
C GLU A 150 8.39 13.85 -23.07
N TYR A 151 7.92 13.56 -21.85
CA TYR A 151 8.78 13.41 -20.69
C TYR A 151 8.53 12.12 -19.91
N LEU A 152 9.54 11.71 -19.14
CA LEU A 152 9.48 10.51 -18.30
C LEU A 152 10.00 10.80 -16.89
N TRP A 153 9.25 10.40 -15.87
CA TRP A 153 9.66 10.46 -14.47
C TRP A 153 10.02 9.06 -13.94
N LEU A 154 11.21 8.94 -13.36
CA LEU A 154 11.61 7.77 -12.56
C LEU A 154 12.14 8.27 -11.23
N ASP A 155 11.66 7.73 -10.12
CA ASP A 155 12.07 8.10 -8.76
C ASP A 155 13.60 8.16 -8.56
N ARG A 156 14.35 7.19 -9.11
CA ARG A 156 15.81 7.13 -9.00
C ARG A 156 16.54 8.31 -9.63
N ILE A 157 15.97 8.91 -10.66
CA ILE A 157 16.59 10.03 -11.39
C ILE A 157 15.89 11.35 -11.03
N GLY A 158 14.57 11.33 -10.90
CA GLY A 158 13.74 12.49 -10.58
C GLY A 158 14.00 13.06 -9.18
N ILE A 159 14.51 12.23 -8.26
CA ILE A 159 14.81 12.58 -6.88
C ILE A 159 16.32 12.65 -6.66
N ILE A 160 16.79 13.67 -5.95
CA ILE A 160 18.19 13.72 -5.48
C ILE A 160 18.33 12.71 -4.34
N GLN A 161 18.78 11.49 -4.67
CA GLN A 161 18.77 10.36 -3.74
C GLN A 161 19.63 10.55 -2.48
N SER A 162 20.58 11.49 -2.52
CA SER A 162 21.46 11.81 -1.40
C SER A 162 20.97 12.97 -0.52
N ASP A 163 19.88 13.66 -0.89
CA ASP A 163 19.34 14.82 -0.17
C ASP A 163 18.04 14.47 0.58
N LYS A 164 18.09 14.50 1.92
CA LYS A 164 16.93 14.23 2.78
C LYS A 164 15.79 15.25 2.61
N ASN A 165 16.11 16.52 2.34
CA ASN A 165 15.12 17.56 2.13
C ASN A 165 14.40 17.41 0.80
N ASP A 166 15.13 17.04 -0.25
CA ASP A 166 14.53 16.72 -1.55
C ASP A 166 13.63 15.49 -1.42
N LYS A 167 14.12 14.41 -0.80
CA LYS A 167 13.33 13.18 -0.55
C LYS A 167 12.02 13.44 0.18
N ALA A 168 12.07 14.13 1.31
CA ALA A 168 10.86 14.44 2.08
C ALA A 168 9.86 15.27 1.27
N TRP A 169 10.34 16.26 0.50
CA TRP A 169 9.49 17.04 -0.39
C TRP A 169 8.90 16.18 -1.51
N GLN A 170 9.70 15.34 -2.16
CA GLN A 170 9.24 14.44 -3.23
C GLN A 170 8.19 13.46 -2.73
N ILE A 171 8.36 12.88 -1.53
CA ILE A 171 7.36 12.00 -0.89
C ILE A 171 6.00 12.73 -0.78
N MET A 172 6.01 13.99 -0.34
CA MET A 172 4.79 14.80 -0.27
C MET A 172 4.18 15.11 -1.66
N GLN A 173 4.98 15.07 -2.73
CA GLN A 173 4.51 15.30 -4.10
C GLN A 173 4.19 14.03 -4.88
N MET A 174 4.57 12.84 -4.38
CA MET A 174 4.46 11.59 -5.15
C MET A 174 3.04 11.33 -5.64
N PHE A 175 2.02 11.65 -4.84
CA PHE A 175 0.64 11.46 -5.28
C PHE A 175 0.30 12.32 -6.50
N SER A 176 0.66 13.61 -6.48
CA SER A 176 0.44 14.50 -7.62
C SER A 176 1.26 14.09 -8.84
N ILE A 177 2.49 13.59 -8.64
CA ILE A 177 3.33 13.05 -9.71
C ILE A 177 2.61 11.90 -10.43
N TYR A 178 2.02 10.95 -9.71
CA TYR A 178 1.32 9.86 -10.38
C TYR A 178 -0.05 10.28 -10.92
N LYS A 179 -0.79 11.10 -10.16
CA LYS A 179 -2.13 11.58 -10.55
C LYS A 179 -2.13 12.36 -11.87
N GLU A 180 -1.08 13.13 -12.16
CA GLU A 180 -1.00 13.96 -13.36
C GLU A 180 -0.23 13.28 -14.53
N SER A 181 0.03 11.98 -14.42
CA SER A 181 0.83 11.20 -15.38
C SER A 181 0.04 10.04 -16.01
N THR A 182 0.51 9.57 -17.16
CA THR A 182 0.30 8.17 -17.53
C THR A 182 1.29 7.30 -16.76
N CYS A 183 0.81 6.31 -16.01
CA CYS A 183 1.66 5.41 -15.24
C CYS A 183 2.03 4.17 -16.04
N ILE A 184 3.34 3.96 -16.24
CA ILE A 184 3.88 2.76 -16.88
C ILE A 184 4.44 1.85 -15.79
N ILE A 185 3.73 0.76 -15.52
CA ILE A 185 4.14 -0.32 -14.62
C ILE A 185 5.10 -1.24 -15.35
N VAL A 186 6.28 -1.45 -14.75
CA VAL A 186 7.27 -2.43 -15.18
C VAL A 186 7.43 -3.45 -14.04
N PRO A 187 6.63 -4.54 -14.02
CA PRO A 187 6.55 -5.44 -12.87
C PRO A 187 7.90 -6.07 -12.50
N GLY A 188 8.70 -6.36 -13.53
CA GLY A 188 10.02 -6.96 -13.40
C GLY A 188 11.12 -6.01 -12.95
N GLY A 189 10.85 -4.72 -12.78
CA GLY A 189 11.89 -3.72 -12.55
C GLY A 189 12.54 -3.20 -13.84
N VAL A 190 13.52 -2.31 -13.69
CA VAL A 190 14.19 -1.61 -14.80
C VAL A 190 15.42 -2.35 -15.35
N GLY A 191 15.75 -3.51 -14.80
CA GLY A 191 16.87 -4.35 -15.27
C GLY A 191 16.48 -5.24 -16.46
N ARG A 192 15.27 -5.81 -16.43
CA ARG A 192 14.64 -6.48 -17.56
C ARG A 192 13.12 -6.40 -17.47
N LEU A 193 12.44 -6.47 -18.61
CA LEU A 193 11.01 -6.69 -18.64
C LEU A 193 10.69 -8.11 -18.11
N ALA A 194 9.61 -8.22 -17.33
CA ALA A 194 9.12 -9.50 -16.83
C ALA A 194 8.28 -10.21 -17.90
N PHE A 195 8.37 -11.54 -17.93
CA PHE A 195 7.35 -12.36 -18.57
C PHE A 195 6.15 -12.50 -17.63
N SER A 196 4.99 -12.81 -18.20
CA SER A 196 3.77 -13.02 -17.42
C SER A 196 3.86 -14.16 -16.40
N ASN A 197 4.80 -15.09 -16.53
CA ASN A 197 5.00 -16.21 -15.60
C ASN A 197 6.09 -15.95 -14.54
N ASP A 198 6.77 -14.81 -14.60
CA ASP A 198 7.70 -14.42 -13.53
C ASP A 198 6.91 -14.12 -12.25
N ASP A 199 7.45 -14.49 -11.08
CA ASP A 199 6.90 -14.09 -9.77
C ASP A 199 7.59 -12.79 -9.36
N THR A 200 6.86 -11.67 -9.42
CA THR A 200 7.40 -10.33 -9.15
C THR A 200 6.88 -9.81 -7.82
N THR A 201 7.66 -8.94 -7.17
CA THR A 201 7.28 -8.31 -5.88
C THR A 201 6.55 -6.97 -6.07
N TRP A 202 6.17 -6.62 -7.30
CA TRP A 202 5.59 -5.30 -7.58
C TRP A 202 4.30 -5.06 -6.79
N MET A 203 3.40 -6.05 -6.71
CA MET A 203 2.16 -5.93 -5.92
C MET A 203 2.39 -5.94 -4.41
N ASP A 204 3.54 -6.41 -3.94
CA ASP A 204 3.88 -6.49 -2.52
C ASP A 204 4.47 -5.18 -1.99
N ARG A 205 4.86 -4.23 -2.83
CA ARG A 205 5.50 -2.98 -2.37
C ARG A 205 4.48 -1.92 -1.96
N ALA A 206 4.75 -1.20 -0.87
CA ALA A 206 3.85 -0.16 -0.35
C ALA A 206 3.58 0.96 -1.37
N TRP A 207 4.64 1.52 -1.94
CA TRP A 207 4.57 2.68 -2.85
C TRP A 207 3.83 2.39 -4.14
N THR A 208 3.96 1.18 -4.69
CA THR A 208 3.30 0.79 -5.96
C THR A 208 1.77 0.77 -5.86
N LEU A 209 1.19 0.84 -4.65
CA LEU A 209 -0.25 1.04 -4.47
C LEU A 209 -0.67 2.41 -4.98
N GLN A 210 0.08 3.45 -4.62
CA GLN A 210 -0.20 4.81 -5.06
C GLN A 210 -0.03 4.94 -6.57
N GLU A 211 0.99 4.29 -7.10
CA GLU A 211 1.34 4.27 -8.52
C GLU A 211 0.24 3.59 -9.35
N ALA A 212 -0.44 2.60 -8.77
CA ALA A 212 -1.61 2.00 -9.36
C ALA A 212 -2.86 2.90 -9.25
N LEU A 213 -3.10 3.53 -8.10
CA LEU A 213 -4.41 4.13 -7.78
C LEU A 213 -4.54 5.63 -8.05
N ALA A 214 -3.44 6.38 -8.05
CA ALA A 214 -3.47 7.84 -8.21
C ALA A 214 -3.75 8.32 -9.65
N PRO A 215 -3.19 7.71 -10.72
CA PRO A 215 -3.51 8.08 -12.09
C PRO A 215 -4.96 7.74 -12.45
N GLU A 216 -5.48 8.36 -13.51
CA GLU A 216 -6.76 7.96 -14.08
C GLU A 216 -6.74 6.48 -14.50
N ARG A 217 -7.89 5.82 -14.40
CA ARG A 217 -7.98 4.36 -14.47
C ARG A 217 -7.48 3.78 -15.81
N ASP A 218 -7.74 4.48 -16.91
CA ASP A 218 -7.31 4.14 -18.26
C ASP A 218 -5.85 4.55 -18.55
N GLN A 219 -5.22 5.33 -17.68
CA GLN A 219 -3.85 5.80 -17.80
C GLN A 219 -2.84 4.96 -17.01
N VAL A 220 -3.19 3.70 -16.67
CA VAL A 220 -2.29 2.77 -15.99
C VAL A 220 -2.02 1.56 -16.87
N ILE A 221 -0.78 1.47 -17.35
CA ILE A 221 -0.34 0.52 -18.36
C ILE A 221 0.71 -0.40 -17.77
N VAL A 222 0.68 -1.68 -18.12
CA VAL A 222 1.68 -2.68 -17.74
C VAL A 222 2.54 -3.01 -18.97
N LEU A 223 3.83 -2.69 -18.92
CA LEU A 223 4.83 -3.02 -19.92
C LEU A 223 5.58 -4.29 -19.53
N TYR A 224 5.66 -5.24 -20.45
CA TYR A 224 6.18 -6.57 -20.17
C TYR A 224 6.79 -7.25 -21.41
N SER A 225 7.50 -8.36 -21.19
CA SER A 225 8.04 -9.21 -22.26
C SER A 225 6.96 -10.13 -22.82
N HIS A 226 6.65 -9.97 -24.10
CA HIS A 226 5.68 -10.80 -24.80
C HIS A 226 6.28 -12.11 -25.30
N SER A 227 5.58 -13.20 -25.04
CA SER A 227 5.89 -14.52 -25.60
C SER A 227 4.60 -15.25 -25.97
N PRO A 228 4.33 -15.50 -27.27
CA PRO A 228 3.07 -16.11 -27.72
C PRO A 228 2.88 -17.55 -27.23
N PHE A 229 3.94 -18.17 -26.70
CA PHE A 229 3.90 -19.52 -26.16
C PHE A 229 3.37 -19.58 -24.72
N LEU A 230 3.30 -18.44 -24.03
CA LEU A 230 2.85 -18.38 -22.64
C LEU A 230 1.31 -18.47 -22.56
N GLU A 231 0.84 -19.22 -21.57
CA GLU A 231 -0.58 -19.44 -21.31
C GLU A 231 -1.35 -18.14 -21.03
N PHE A 232 -0.70 -17.14 -20.44
CA PHE A 232 -1.29 -15.83 -20.22
C PHE A 232 -1.71 -15.17 -21.54
N GLU A 233 -0.85 -15.21 -22.55
CA GLU A 233 -1.13 -14.64 -23.88
C GLU A 233 -2.30 -15.34 -24.56
N LYS A 234 -2.31 -16.68 -24.51
CA LYS A 234 -3.43 -17.49 -25.02
C LYS A 234 -4.74 -17.16 -24.32
N HIS A 235 -4.69 -16.97 -23.00
CA HIS A 235 -5.88 -16.67 -22.21
C HIS A 235 -6.43 -15.28 -22.53
N ILE A 236 -5.58 -14.25 -22.58
CA ILE A 236 -6.00 -12.91 -23.00
C ILE A 236 -6.65 -12.96 -24.38
N ALA A 237 -6.04 -13.64 -25.35
CA ALA A 237 -6.59 -13.77 -26.70
C ALA A 237 -7.98 -14.47 -26.74
N SER A 238 -8.32 -15.24 -25.71
CA SER A 238 -9.61 -15.92 -25.57
C SER A 238 -10.69 -15.08 -24.87
N LEU A 239 -10.32 -13.99 -24.19
CA LEU A 239 -11.26 -13.16 -23.45
C LEU A 239 -11.89 -12.12 -24.38
N SER A 240 -13.16 -12.35 -24.76
CA SER A 240 -13.88 -11.56 -25.77
C SER A 240 -14.16 -10.09 -25.40
N PHE A 241 -13.96 -9.69 -24.14
CA PHE A 241 -14.21 -8.34 -23.65
C PHE A 241 -12.92 -7.52 -23.44
N ILE A 242 -11.75 -8.15 -23.49
CA ILE A 242 -10.49 -7.41 -23.59
C ILE A 242 -10.42 -6.97 -25.04
N ASP A 243 -10.43 -5.66 -25.27
CA ASP A 243 -10.44 -5.08 -26.61
C ASP A 243 -9.28 -5.71 -27.39
N THR A 244 -9.61 -6.56 -28.37
CA THR A 244 -8.64 -7.30 -29.18
C THR A 244 -7.92 -6.38 -30.18
N ARG A 245 -7.82 -5.07 -29.90
CA ARG A 245 -6.85 -4.20 -30.56
C ARG A 245 -5.54 -4.94 -30.56
N GLU A 246 -4.95 -5.07 -31.75
CA GLU A 246 -3.67 -5.73 -31.94
C GLU A 246 -2.74 -5.24 -30.83
N LYS A 247 -2.33 -6.14 -29.93
CA LYS A 247 -1.46 -5.78 -28.82
C LYS A 247 -0.27 -5.04 -29.43
N PRO A 248 0.00 -3.79 -29.02
CA PRO A 248 1.13 -3.08 -29.56
C PRO A 248 2.37 -3.89 -29.24
N LEU A 249 3.03 -4.40 -30.29
CA LEU A 249 4.25 -5.16 -30.18
C LEU A 249 5.36 -4.27 -30.70
N ARG A 250 6.37 -4.01 -29.86
CA ARG A 250 7.54 -3.26 -30.33
C ARG A 250 8.36 -4.14 -31.27
N PRO A 251 8.52 -3.78 -32.56
CA PRO A 251 9.38 -4.53 -33.46
C PRO A 251 10.85 -4.17 -33.22
N GLY A 252 11.73 -5.18 -33.16
CA GLY A 252 13.09 -5.02 -33.69
C GLY A 252 14.18 -4.37 -32.83
N ARG A 253 14.23 -4.54 -31.50
CA ARG A 253 15.41 -4.13 -30.70
C ARG A 253 15.92 -5.14 -29.67
N THR A 254 15.08 -6.05 -29.21
CA THR A 254 15.43 -7.09 -28.21
C THR A 254 15.20 -8.49 -28.78
N SER A 255 15.86 -9.52 -28.22
CA SER A 255 15.59 -10.92 -28.57
C SER A 255 14.17 -11.37 -28.22
N VAL A 256 13.49 -10.63 -27.35
CA VAL A 256 12.14 -10.89 -26.85
C VAL A 256 11.28 -9.63 -27.05
N PRO A 257 10.20 -9.68 -27.87
CA PRO A 257 9.35 -8.52 -28.10
C PRO A 257 8.76 -7.93 -26.81
N ALA A 258 8.71 -6.62 -26.71
CA ALA A 258 7.95 -5.93 -25.67
C ALA A 258 6.49 -5.74 -26.09
N ALA A 259 5.58 -5.85 -25.12
CA ALA A 259 4.17 -5.51 -25.29
C ALA A 259 3.66 -4.73 -24.06
N TYR A 260 2.54 -4.06 -24.22
CA TYR A 260 1.85 -3.44 -23.10
C TYR A 260 0.34 -3.66 -23.16
N MET A 261 -0.31 -3.51 -22.00
CA MET A 261 -1.76 -3.58 -21.85
C MET A 261 -2.22 -2.79 -20.61
N THR A 262 -3.53 -2.62 -20.42
CA THR A 262 -4.00 -1.90 -19.23
C THR A 262 -3.81 -2.74 -17.96
N LEU A 263 -3.61 -2.09 -16.81
CA LEU A 263 -3.56 -2.79 -15.52
C LEU A 263 -4.86 -3.56 -15.26
N ASP A 264 -6.01 -3.02 -15.67
CA ASP A 264 -7.31 -3.65 -15.47
C ASP A 264 -7.43 -5.00 -16.18
N ASP A 265 -6.84 -5.16 -17.36
CA ASP A 265 -6.80 -6.44 -18.07
C ASP A 265 -5.99 -7.47 -17.26
N VAL A 266 -4.83 -7.06 -16.74
CA VAL A 266 -3.99 -7.90 -15.88
C VAL A 266 -4.74 -8.30 -14.60
N LEU A 267 -5.41 -7.36 -13.95
CA LEU A 267 -6.20 -7.61 -12.73
C LEU A 267 -7.40 -8.53 -13.01
N THR A 268 -8.04 -8.36 -14.16
CA THR A 268 -9.16 -9.21 -14.58
C THR A 268 -8.72 -10.65 -14.77
N VAL A 269 -7.58 -10.88 -15.41
CA VAL A 269 -6.99 -12.22 -15.50
C VAL A 269 -6.62 -12.75 -14.12
N ALA A 270 -5.93 -11.98 -13.29
CA ALA A 270 -5.53 -12.41 -11.95
C ALA A 270 -6.73 -12.73 -11.05
N LYS A 271 -7.87 -12.07 -11.26
CA LYS A 271 -9.12 -12.29 -10.52
C LYS A 271 -9.87 -13.54 -10.96
N TYR A 272 -10.05 -13.78 -12.26
CA TYR A 272 -10.93 -14.86 -12.75
C TYR A 272 -10.19 -16.12 -13.19
N SER A 273 -8.87 -16.03 -13.37
CA SER A 273 -8.05 -17.16 -13.76
C SER A 273 -7.38 -17.81 -12.54
N LEU A 274 -7.09 -19.11 -12.63
CA LEU A 274 -6.14 -19.77 -11.72
C LEU A 274 -4.69 -19.35 -12.01
N LYS A 275 -4.45 -18.58 -13.07
CA LYS A 275 -3.15 -18.06 -13.45
C LYS A 275 -2.77 -16.87 -12.56
N ARG A 276 -1.47 -16.74 -12.29
CA ARG A 276 -0.90 -15.65 -11.50
C ARG A 276 0.02 -14.78 -12.37
N PRO A 277 -0.51 -13.89 -13.23
CA PRO A 277 0.33 -13.07 -14.09
C PRO A 277 1.27 -12.23 -13.22
N PHE A 278 2.57 -12.28 -13.48
CA PHE A 278 3.60 -11.56 -12.71
C PHE A 278 3.64 -11.92 -11.20
N GLY A 279 3.07 -13.06 -10.80
CA GLY A 279 2.87 -13.45 -9.39
C GLY A 279 1.58 -12.92 -8.77
N PHE A 280 0.79 -12.13 -9.50
CA PHE A 280 -0.42 -11.48 -9.01
C PHE A 280 -1.54 -12.50 -8.84
N ASN A 281 -2.14 -12.56 -7.65
CA ASN A 281 -3.20 -13.51 -7.33
C ASN A 281 -4.54 -12.81 -7.06
N GLN A 282 -5.60 -13.60 -6.86
CA GLN A 282 -6.94 -13.07 -6.57
C GLN A 282 -6.98 -12.18 -5.32
N ALA A 283 -6.21 -12.52 -4.28
CA ALA A 283 -6.16 -11.73 -3.05
C ALA A 283 -5.59 -10.33 -3.28
N HIS A 284 -4.61 -10.18 -4.17
CA HIS A 284 -4.15 -8.84 -4.57
C HIS A 284 -5.15 -8.14 -5.50
N ALA A 285 -5.64 -8.85 -6.51
CA ALA A 285 -6.42 -8.25 -7.60
C ALA A 285 -7.78 -7.73 -7.11
N GLN A 286 -8.47 -8.49 -6.28
CA GLN A 286 -9.83 -8.16 -5.83
C GLN A 286 -9.92 -6.82 -5.08
N PRO A 287 -9.15 -6.56 -3.99
CA PRO A 287 -9.19 -5.27 -3.30
C PRO A 287 -8.58 -4.16 -4.15
N LEU A 288 -7.60 -4.43 -5.02
CA LEU A 288 -7.06 -3.38 -5.89
C LEU A 288 -8.11 -2.90 -6.91
N ILE A 289 -8.89 -3.82 -7.51
CA ILE A 289 -10.05 -3.45 -8.34
C ILE A 289 -11.05 -2.64 -7.50
N GLY A 290 -11.30 -3.06 -6.27
CA GLY A 290 -12.17 -2.34 -5.32
C GLY A 290 -11.72 -0.90 -5.05
N ALA A 291 -10.43 -0.69 -4.86
CA ALA A 291 -9.85 0.62 -4.60
C ALA A 291 -9.83 1.52 -5.86
N ARG A 292 -9.84 0.94 -7.06
CA ARG A 292 -9.92 1.65 -8.35
C ARG A 292 -11.34 2.10 -8.72
N ILE A 293 -12.38 1.53 -8.10
CA ILE A 293 -13.77 1.86 -8.39
C ILE A 293 -14.26 2.86 -7.35
N SER A 294 -14.71 4.03 -7.80
CA SER A 294 -15.34 5.04 -6.93
C SER A 294 -16.61 4.48 -6.28
N GLY A 295 -16.76 4.66 -4.97
CA GLY A 295 -17.99 4.29 -4.26
C GLY A 295 -17.76 3.87 -2.81
N ALA A 296 -18.84 3.36 -2.20
CA ALA A 296 -18.82 2.82 -0.85
C ALA A 296 -17.83 1.64 -0.78
N GLY A 297 -16.89 1.69 0.18
CA GLY A 297 -15.89 0.64 0.37
C GLY A 297 -14.54 0.89 -0.29
N GLN A 298 -14.37 1.92 -1.12
CA GLN A 298 -13.09 2.23 -1.79
C GLN A 298 -11.93 2.38 -0.78
N ARG A 299 -12.13 3.19 0.27
CA ARG A 299 -11.12 3.43 1.32
C ARG A 299 -10.81 2.18 2.14
N GLN A 300 -11.80 1.32 2.33
CA GLN A 300 -11.58 0.02 2.97
C GLN A 300 -10.71 -0.88 2.08
N ALA A 301 -10.96 -0.88 0.77
CA ALA A 301 -10.16 -1.61 -0.20
C ALA A 301 -8.70 -1.07 -0.26
N VAL A 302 -8.51 0.25 -0.09
CA VAL A 302 -7.16 0.85 0.06
C VAL A 302 -6.46 0.28 1.30
N TRP A 303 -7.14 0.20 2.45
CA TRP A 303 -6.57 -0.44 3.65
C TRP A 303 -6.21 -1.92 3.43
N GLN A 304 -7.09 -2.68 2.79
CA GLN A 304 -6.83 -4.09 2.43
C GLN A 304 -5.58 -4.21 1.55
N CYS A 305 -5.46 -3.35 0.54
CA CYS A 305 -4.26 -3.30 -0.30
C CYS A 305 -3.00 -2.97 0.50
N ALA A 306 -3.06 -1.95 1.37
CA ALA A 306 -1.93 -1.52 2.19
C ALA A 306 -1.43 -2.64 3.11
N LEU A 307 -2.34 -3.42 3.69
CA LEU A 307 -2.01 -4.50 4.62
C LEU A 307 -1.44 -5.75 3.94
N MET A 308 -1.62 -5.93 2.63
CA MET A 308 -0.92 -6.98 1.88
C MET A 308 0.46 -6.55 1.36
N ARG A 309 0.84 -5.30 1.62
CA ARG A 309 2.08 -4.71 1.12
C ARG A 309 3.10 -4.52 2.24
N THR A 310 4.34 -4.29 1.83
CA THR A 310 5.48 -4.07 2.71
C THR A 310 6.40 -2.98 2.17
N SER A 311 7.23 -2.44 3.06
CA SER A 311 8.27 -1.47 2.74
C SER A 311 9.50 -1.74 3.59
N SER A 312 10.66 -1.29 3.13
CA SER A 312 11.89 -1.27 3.93
C SER A 312 11.77 -0.33 5.14
N ARG A 313 10.92 0.70 5.04
CA ARG A 313 10.63 1.66 6.11
C ARG A 313 9.19 1.49 6.57
N PRO A 314 8.95 1.09 7.83
CA PRO A 314 7.60 0.93 8.36
C PRO A 314 6.68 2.15 8.17
N VAL A 315 7.21 3.37 8.29
CA VAL A 315 6.43 4.60 8.16
C VAL A 315 5.86 4.81 6.74
N ASP A 316 6.56 4.32 5.71
CA ASP A 316 6.13 4.46 4.31
C ASP A 316 4.81 3.73 4.03
N MET A 317 4.44 2.75 4.86
CA MET A 317 3.13 2.07 4.76
C MET A 317 1.96 3.04 4.90
N ILE A 318 2.15 4.14 5.65
CA ILE A 318 1.14 5.18 5.84
C ILE A 318 1.28 6.28 4.78
N PHE A 319 2.51 6.69 4.48
CA PHE A 319 2.74 7.71 3.45
C PHE A 319 2.25 7.27 2.06
N SER A 320 2.30 5.96 1.75
CA SER A 320 1.82 5.44 0.47
C SER A 320 0.30 5.45 0.30
N ILE A 321 -0.47 5.73 1.37
CA ILE A 321 -1.94 5.77 1.31
C ILE A 321 -2.57 7.09 1.74
N MET A 322 -1.81 7.99 2.39
CA MET A 322 -2.38 9.17 3.06
C MET A 322 -3.27 10.04 2.16
N HIS A 323 -2.88 10.22 0.89
CA HIS A 323 -3.60 11.04 -0.09
C HIS A 323 -4.96 10.46 -0.50
N PHE A 324 -5.16 9.13 -0.46
CA PHE A 324 -6.46 8.51 -0.75
C PHE A 324 -7.51 8.82 0.31
N PHE A 325 -7.08 9.38 1.44
CA PHE A 325 -7.93 9.83 2.54
C PHE A 325 -7.92 11.34 2.69
N GLY A 326 -7.29 12.08 1.77
CA GLY A 326 -7.19 13.54 1.84
C GLY A 326 -6.24 14.07 2.91
N ILE A 327 -5.44 13.20 3.54
CA ILE A 327 -4.52 13.58 4.61
C ILE A 327 -3.11 13.72 4.06
N LEU A 328 -2.39 14.73 4.53
CA LEU A 328 -0.98 14.96 4.19
C LEU A 328 -0.16 15.01 5.48
N LEU A 329 0.65 13.98 5.70
CA LEU A 329 1.65 13.96 6.76
C LEU A 329 2.98 14.50 6.24
N ASN A 330 3.73 15.19 7.10
CA ASN A 330 5.07 15.67 6.80
C ASN A 330 6.10 14.58 7.18
N PRO A 331 6.84 13.98 6.23
CA PRO A 331 7.77 12.89 6.53
C PRO A 331 8.89 13.26 7.50
N LYS A 332 9.16 14.55 7.71
CA LYS A 332 10.18 15.02 8.65
C LYS A 332 9.78 14.94 10.12
N GLU A 333 8.50 14.69 10.40
CA GLU A 333 7.96 14.58 11.75
C GLU A 333 8.03 13.15 12.30
N PHE A 334 8.48 12.19 11.49
CA PHE A 334 8.50 10.76 11.82
C PHE A 334 9.87 10.16 11.55
N GLU A 335 10.26 9.20 12.38
CA GLU A 335 11.43 8.35 12.11
C GLU A 335 11.08 7.24 11.11
N ASP A 336 12.10 6.65 10.49
CA ASP A 336 11.92 5.62 9.44
C ASP A 336 11.10 4.40 9.95
N ASP A 337 11.17 4.09 11.25
CA ASP A 337 10.47 2.98 11.91
C ASP A 337 9.18 3.38 12.66
N ASP A 338 8.80 4.66 12.67
CA ASP A 338 7.64 5.18 13.40
C ASP A 338 6.30 4.96 12.64
N ARG A 339 5.97 3.69 12.38
CA ARG A 339 4.69 3.32 11.77
C ARG A 339 3.51 3.62 12.70
N LEU A 340 3.67 3.40 14.00
CA LEU A 340 2.58 3.56 14.97
C LEU A 340 2.19 5.03 15.10
N GLY A 341 3.15 5.92 15.33
CA GLY A 341 2.91 7.36 15.43
C GLY A 341 2.29 7.93 14.16
N ALA A 342 2.80 7.52 12.98
CA ALA A 342 2.21 7.90 11.71
C ALA A 342 0.77 7.39 11.55
N THR A 343 0.46 6.17 11.99
CA THR A 343 -0.90 5.61 11.93
C THR A 343 -1.87 6.38 12.82
N VAL A 344 -1.48 6.69 14.06
CA VAL A 344 -2.29 7.49 14.99
C VAL A 344 -2.54 8.88 14.41
N ARG A 345 -1.48 9.56 13.95
CA ARG A 345 -1.60 10.91 13.39
C ARG A 345 -2.45 10.94 12.11
N PHE A 346 -2.36 9.90 11.30
CA PHE A 346 -3.17 9.72 10.11
C PHE A 346 -4.65 9.53 10.44
N ALA A 347 -4.97 8.63 11.38
CA ALA A 347 -6.34 8.40 11.83
C ALA A 347 -6.96 9.65 12.47
N GLN A 348 -6.21 10.38 13.30
CA GLN A 348 -6.62 11.69 13.82
C GLN A 348 -6.96 12.68 12.70
N GLY A 349 -6.17 12.70 11.63
CA GLY A 349 -6.43 13.53 10.45
C GLY A 349 -7.75 13.17 9.77
N ILE A 350 -7.99 11.86 9.54
CA ILE A 350 -9.24 11.36 8.95
C ILE A 350 -10.44 11.81 9.78
N LEU A 351 -10.41 11.56 11.09
CA LEU A 351 -11.49 11.91 12.01
C LEU A 351 -11.76 13.43 12.01
N ALA A 352 -10.72 14.25 12.06
CA ALA A 352 -10.84 15.70 12.07
C ALA A 352 -11.46 16.26 10.78
N ASP A 353 -11.13 15.70 9.62
CA ASP A 353 -11.69 16.13 8.34
C ASP A 353 -13.11 15.60 8.13
N SER A 354 -13.41 14.38 8.60
CA SER A 354 -14.77 13.88 8.69
C SER A 354 -15.65 14.79 9.56
N GLN A 355 -15.18 15.24 10.73
CA GLN A 355 -15.93 16.15 11.62
C GLN A 355 -16.31 17.48 10.94
N LYS A 356 -15.49 17.93 9.98
CA LYS A 356 -15.76 19.13 9.16
C LYS A 356 -16.70 18.86 7.98
N GLY A 357 -17.15 17.62 7.79
CA GLY A 357 -17.94 17.19 6.64
C GLY A 357 -17.13 17.11 5.34
N MET A 358 -15.80 17.05 5.41
CA MET A 358 -14.93 16.93 4.22
C MET A 358 -14.78 15.48 3.75
N LEU A 359 -15.13 14.51 4.60
CA LEU A 359 -15.07 13.08 4.32
C LEU A 359 -16.39 12.43 4.78
N ASP A 360 -17.10 11.76 3.87
CA ASP A 360 -18.43 11.17 4.11
C ASP A 360 -18.47 9.99 5.09
N ASP A 361 -17.30 9.46 5.43
CA ASP A 361 -17.10 8.29 6.30
C ASP A 361 -15.75 8.46 7.02
N SER A 362 -15.67 8.01 8.27
CA SER A 362 -14.54 8.27 9.17
C SER A 362 -13.79 7.03 9.67
N ASP A 363 -14.37 5.82 9.56
CA ASP A 363 -13.94 4.65 10.37
C ASP A 363 -13.58 3.41 9.52
N HIS A 364 -13.11 3.61 8.28
CA HIS A 364 -12.90 2.52 7.31
C HIS A 364 -11.91 1.43 7.76
N TRP A 365 -11.04 1.73 8.72
CA TRP A 365 -10.02 0.78 9.18
C TRP A 365 -10.59 -0.28 10.14
N LEU A 366 -11.65 0.02 10.91
CA LEU A 366 -12.19 -0.87 11.94
C LEU A 366 -12.61 -2.24 11.40
N CYS A 367 -13.07 -2.29 10.15
CA CYS A 367 -13.49 -3.54 9.51
C CYS A 367 -12.63 -3.92 8.31
N ALA A 368 -11.52 -3.21 8.03
CA ALA A 368 -10.74 -3.43 6.81
C ALA A 368 -10.30 -4.88 6.68
N LEU A 369 -9.87 -5.49 7.80
CA LEU A 369 -9.50 -6.90 7.92
C LEU A 369 -9.97 -7.44 9.28
N TYR A 370 -11.28 -7.46 9.51
CA TYR A 370 -11.87 -7.94 10.78
C TYR A 370 -11.52 -9.41 11.09
N PHE A 371 -11.13 -10.20 10.10
CA PHE A 371 -10.67 -11.57 10.31
C PHE A 371 -9.17 -11.65 10.62
N MET A 372 -8.45 -10.53 10.78
CA MET A 372 -7.06 -10.50 11.22
C MET A 372 -6.93 -10.22 12.71
N GLU A 373 -5.90 -10.78 13.35
CA GLU A 373 -5.64 -10.56 14.77
C GLU A 373 -5.42 -9.07 15.01
N THR A 374 -5.88 -8.55 16.15
CA THR A 374 -5.77 -7.12 16.46
C THR A 374 -4.33 -6.75 16.83
N SER A 375 -3.91 -5.52 16.51
CA SER A 375 -2.60 -5.01 16.90
C SER A 375 -2.49 -4.82 18.42
N HIS A 376 -1.47 -5.41 19.05
CA HIS A 376 -1.18 -5.17 20.47
C HIS A 376 -0.83 -3.71 20.78
N GLN A 377 -0.43 -2.91 19.79
CA GLN A 377 -0.07 -1.49 19.99
C GLN A 377 -1.26 -0.54 19.81
N ILE A 378 -2.25 -0.94 19.01
CA ILE A 378 -3.45 -0.16 18.69
C ILE A 378 -4.57 -1.10 18.22
N SER A 379 -5.32 -1.67 19.16
CA SER A 379 -6.22 -2.81 18.90
C SER A 379 -7.43 -2.54 18.00
N THR A 380 -7.67 -1.29 17.63
CA THR A 380 -8.68 -0.93 16.61
C THR A 380 -8.17 -1.17 15.19
N PHE A 381 -6.90 -1.51 15.01
CA PHE A 381 -6.30 -1.94 13.76
C PHE A 381 -5.96 -3.43 13.82
N PRO A 382 -5.94 -4.13 12.66
CA PRO A 382 -5.33 -5.45 12.58
C PRO A 382 -3.82 -5.36 12.85
N GLN A 383 -3.22 -6.50 13.17
CA GLN A 383 -1.79 -6.65 13.30
C GLN A 383 -1.11 -6.11 12.05
N PHE A 384 -0.16 -5.21 12.27
CA PHE A 384 0.64 -4.66 11.19
C PHE A 384 1.55 -5.75 10.61
N PRO A 385 1.56 -5.94 9.28
CA PRO A 385 2.50 -6.85 8.65
C PRO A 385 3.95 -6.46 8.94
N GLU A 386 4.80 -7.47 9.04
CA GLU A 386 6.24 -7.31 9.16
C GLU A 386 6.81 -6.58 7.94
N THR A 387 7.69 -5.62 8.20
CA THR A 387 8.43 -4.92 7.15
C THR A 387 9.56 -5.76 6.59
N ALA A 388 9.64 -5.85 5.27
CA ALA A 388 10.72 -6.52 4.55
C ALA A 388 11.20 -5.64 3.39
N VAL A 389 12.50 -5.69 3.11
CA VAL A 389 13.13 -4.90 2.02
C VAL A 389 12.79 -5.50 0.65
N ASP A 390 12.61 -6.81 0.58
CA ASP A 390 12.47 -7.61 -0.62
C ASP A 390 11.51 -8.79 -0.38
N GLY A 391 10.22 -8.52 -0.20
CA GLY A 391 9.32 -9.64 0.03
C GLY A 391 7.84 -9.34 0.13
N ARG A 392 7.13 -10.41 0.45
CA ARG A 392 5.70 -10.43 0.74
C ARG A 392 5.43 -9.91 2.15
N ALA A 393 4.22 -9.38 2.37
CA ALA A 393 3.76 -9.03 3.70
C ALA A 393 3.48 -10.29 4.53
N PHE A 394 4.04 -10.38 5.74
CA PHE A 394 3.83 -11.49 6.66
C PHE A 394 3.23 -11.01 7.97
N ILE A 395 2.42 -11.85 8.60
CA ILE A 395 1.95 -11.70 9.97
C ILE A 395 2.41 -12.87 10.84
N ARG A 396 2.38 -12.68 12.16
CA ARG A 396 2.63 -13.75 13.12
C ARG A 396 1.31 -14.30 13.59
N MET A 397 1.11 -15.58 13.37
CA MET A 397 -0.03 -16.33 13.88
C MET A 397 0.11 -16.56 15.40
N PRO A 398 -0.96 -16.90 16.12
CA PRO A 398 -0.91 -17.11 17.58
C PRO A 398 0.07 -18.21 18.02
N ASN A 399 0.34 -19.21 17.17
CA ASN A 399 1.36 -20.23 17.39
C ASN A 399 2.80 -19.76 17.04
N SER A 400 3.00 -18.46 16.81
CA SER A 400 4.24 -17.83 16.34
C SER A 400 4.68 -18.19 14.91
N ALA A 401 3.91 -18.99 14.16
CA ALA A 401 4.21 -19.26 12.76
C ALA A 401 4.05 -17.98 11.92
N ARG A 402 4.89 -17.83 10.89
CA ARG A 402 4.77 -16.72 9.94
C ARG A 402 3.87 -17.13 8.80
N ARG A 403 2.91 -16.27 8.44
CA ARG A 403 1.98 -16.51 7.34
C ARG A 403 1.90 -15.29 6.44
N ALA A 404 1.90 -15.50 5.12
CA ALA A 404 1.73 -14.39 4.19
C ALA A 404 0.30 -13.85 4.33
N VAL A 405 0.15 -12.51 4.36
CA VAL A 405 -1.17 -11.88 4.48
C VAL A 405 -2.05 -12.31 3.30
N THR A 406 -1.47 -12.42 2.11
CA THR A 406 -2.16 -12.87 0.89
C THR A 406 -2.77 -14.25 1.02
N ASP A 407 -2.13 -15.20 1.71
CA ASP A 407 -2.67 -16.54 1.92
C ASP A 407 -3.90 -16.51 2.85
N VAL A 408 -3.87 -15.66 3.89
CA VAL A 408 -5.01 -15.42 4.78
C VAL A 408 -6.19 -14.81 4.00
N MET A 409 -5.89 -13.87 3.11
CA MET A 409 -6.89 -13.22 2.25
C MET A 409 -7.50 -14.20 1.24
N VAL A 410 -6.69 -15.02 0.57
CA VAL A 410 -7.18 -16.00 -0.42
C VAL A 410 -8.18 -16.95 0.21
N GLU A 411 -7.88 -17.52 1.38
CA GLU A 411 -8.80 -18.43 2.09
C GLU A 411 -10.17 -17.80 2.38
N LYS A 412 -10.21 -16.49 2.57
CA LYS A 412 -11.46 -15.76 2.76
C LYS A 412 -12.15 -15.51 1.43
N TYR A 413 -11.45 -14.99 0.42
CA TYR A 413 -12.05 -14.73 -0.89
C TYR A 413 -12.57 -15.99 -1.59
N THR A 414 -11.90 -17.13 -1.47
CA THR A 414 -12.32 -18.40 -2.10
C THR A 414 -13.57 -19.00 -1.47
N LYS A 415 -13.80 -18.77 -0.17
CA LYS A 415 -15.00 -19.23 0.54
C LYS A 415 -16.23 -18.37 0.23
N TYR A 416 -16.04 -17.08 -0.06
CA TYR A 416 -17.14 -16.14 -0.35
C TYR A 416 -17.15 -15.77 -1.84
N THR A 417 -17.43 -16.76 -2.69
CA THR A 417 -17.43 -16.53 -4.13
C THR A 417 -18.54 -15.56 -4.55
N ARG A 418 -18.14 -14.48 -5.24
CA ARG A 418 -18.95 -13.52 -6.04
C ARG A 418 -19.42 -12.22 -5.40
N ALA A 419 -19.31 -12.01 -4.09
CA ALA A 419 -19.78 -10.77 -3.46
C ALA A 419 -18.62 -9.91 -2.91
N PRO A 420 -18.69 -8.56 -3.00
CA PRO A 420 -17.67 -7.68 -2.45
C PRO A 420 -17.58 -7.81 -0.92
N LEU A 421 -16.37 -7.97 -0.39
CA LEU A 421 -16.07 -8.04 1.05
C LEU A 421 -16.00 -6.65 1.69
N TYR A 422 -17.08 -5.88 1.59
CA TYR A 422 -17.19 -4.56 2.20
C TYR A 422 -18.33 -4.57 3.22
N PRO A 423 -18.06 -4.89 4.50
CA PRO A 423 -19.03 -4.63 5.54
C PRO A 423 -19.51 -3.18 5.49
N HIS A 424 -20.82 -2.99 5.44
CA HIS A 424 -21.42 -1.68 5.54
C HIS A 424 -21.44 -1.29 7.03
N PHE A 425 -20.61 -0.32 7.37
CA PHE A 425 -20.57 0.18 8.75
C PHE A 425 -21.85 0.98 9.04
N LEU A 426 -22.59 0.56 10.06
CA LEU A 426 -23.84 1.19 10.51
C LEU A 426 -23.66 2.03 11.78
N ALA A 427 -22.46 2.54 12.06
CA ALA A 427 -22.36 3.61 13.04
C ALA A 427 -23.17 4.81 12.55
N GLU A 428 -23.86 5.47 13.48
CA GLU A 428 -24.55 6.72 13.16
C GLU A 428 -23.51 7.74 12.71
N LYS A 429 -23.45 8.00 11.39
CA LYS A 429 -22.54 8.97 10.72
C LYS A 429 -22.55 10.39 11.32
N LYS A 430 -23.40 10.65 12.31
CA LYS A 430 -23.55 11.94 12.98
C LYS A 430 -22.63 12.12 14.19
N ASP A 431 -22.03 11.06 14.72
CA ASP A 431 -21.16 11.13 15.91
C ASP A 431 -19.76 10.60 15.58
N ILE A 432 -18.98 11.46 14.92
CA ILE A 432 -17.62 11.15 14.45
C ILE A 432 -16.70 11.19 15.66
N GLY A 433 -16.16 10.04 16.03
CA GLY A 433 -15.31 9.87 17.20
C GLY A 433 -14.00 10.66 17.15
N GLU A 434 -13.18 10.48 18.18
CA GLU A 434 -11.87 11.12 18.32
C GLU A 434 -10.81 10.09 18.69
N MET A 435 -9.57 10.30 18.26
CA MET A 435 -8.43 9.44 18.63
C MET A 435 -7.41 10.24 19.44
N ASP A 436 -7.07 9.74 20.63
CA ASP A 436 -6.03 10.34 21.46
C ASP A 436 -4.61 10.00 20.97
N ASP A 437 -3.61 10.68 21.51
CA ASP A 437 -2.19 10.49 21.12
C ASP A 437 -1.64 9.10 21.50
N SER A 438 -2.35 8.36 22.35
CA SER A 438 -2.01 6.98 22.71
C SER A 438 -2.67 5.95 21.79
N GLY A 439 -3.47 6.39 20.80
CA GLY A 439 -4.17 5.52 19.87
C GLY A 439 -5.46 4.91 20.41
N TYR A 440 -6.08 5.51 21.44
CA TYR A 440 -7.44 5.15 21.84
C TYR A 440 -8.44 5.91 20.98
N TYR A 441 -9.31 5.18 20.29
CA TYR A 441 -10.41 5.71 19.51
C TYR A 441 -11.69 5.72 20.35
N THR A 442 -12.21 6.92 20.62
CA THR A 442 -13.44 7.15 21.37
C THR A 442 -14.59 7.42 20.42
N PHE A 443 -15.61 6.57 20.42
CA PHE A 443 -16.78 6.67 19.55
C PHE A 443 -18.06 6.21 20.25
N THR A 444 -19.21 6.54 19.68
CA THR A 444 -20.51 6.10 20.21
C THR A 444 -20.90 4.76 19.58
N ALA A 445 -20.81 3.69 20.37
CA ALA A 445 -21.38 2.39 20.03
C ALA A 445 -22.90 2.46 20.15
N LYS A 446 -23.63 1.93 19.16
CA LYS A 446 -25.11 1.91 19.15
C LYS A 446 -25.70 0.62 19.71
N TYR A 447 -25.00 -0.48 19.48
CA TYR A 447 -25.42 -1.81 19.91
C TYR A 447 -24.22 -2.51 20.54
N ILE A 448 -24.46 -3.02 21.75
CA ILE A 448 -23.46 -3.79 22.50
C ILE A 448 -24.05 -5.12 22.94
N LEU A 449 -23.20 -6.14 22.98
CA LEU A 449 -23.51 -7.48 23.47
C LEU A 449 -22.65 -7.74 24.73
N PRO A 450 -23.24 -7.86 25.93
CA PRO A 450 -22.49 -8.23 27.12
C PRO A 450 -21.94 -9.65 27.01
N LEU A 451 -20.65 -9.83 27.30
CA LEU A 451 -19.95 -11.10 27.20
C LEU A 451 -19.32 -11.50 28.54
N ARG A 452 -19.38 -12.79 28.83
CA ARG A 452 -18.71 -13.40 29.98
C ARG A 452 -17.47 -14.15 29.52
N PHE A 453 -16.37 -13.97 30.22
CA PHE A 453 -15.17 -14.79 30.06
C PHE A 453 -15.43 -16.18 30.66
N VAL A 454 -15.12 -17.22 29.90
CA VAL A 454 -15.35 -18.61 30.33
C VAL A 454 -14.03 -19.25 30.77
N THR A 455 -13.06 -19.31 29.85
CA THR A 455 -11.78 -19.98 30.07
C THR A 455 -10.76 -19.54 29.02
N SER A 456 -9.52 -20.01 29.15
CA SER A 456 -8.45 -19.84 28.17
C SER A 456 -7.92 -21.20 27.72
N HIS A 457 -7.85 -21.41 26.41
CA HIS A 457 -7.23 -22.56 25.77
C HIS A 457 -5.85 -22.17 25.23
N PRO A 458 -4.99 -23.14 24.85
CA PRO A 458 -3.83 -22.85 24.02
C PRO A 458 -4.25 -22.09 22.75
N PRO A 459 -3.41 -21.18 22.22
CA PRO A 459 -3.77 -20.36 21.07
C PRO A 459 -4.23 -21.21 19.89
N VAL A 460 -5.32 -20.79 19.24
CA VAL A 460 -5.95 -21.55 18.15
C VAL A 460 -5.03 -21.49 16.93
N VAL A 461 -4.52 -22.65 16.51
CA VAL A 461 -3.51 -22.77 15.43
C VAL A 461 -4.07 -22.34 14.07
N ASN A 462 -5.37 -22.54 13.84
CA ASN A 462 -6.06 -22.23 12.58
C ASN A 462 -6.89 -20.95 12.72
N TYR A 463 -6.19 -19.83 12.70
CA TYR A 463 -6.79 -18.50 12.58
C TYR A 463 -6.95 -18.15 11.08
N PRO A 464 -8.09 -17.61 10.59
CA PRO A 464 -9.31 -17.20 11.29
C PRO A 464 -10.52 -18.03 10.80
N TRP A 465 -11.19 -18.79 11.69
CA TRP A 465 -12.52 -19.39 11.51
C TRP A 465 -12.84 -20.02 10.14
N ASP A 466 -12.88 -21.35 10.08
CA ASP A 466 -13.67 -22.09 9.10
C ASP A 466 -15.15 -21.71 9.26
N PHE A 467 -15.55 -20.64 8.58
CA PHE A 467 -16.95 -20.33 8.40
C PHE A 467 -17.39 -21.08 7.14
N ASP A 468 -18.12 -22.17 7.32
CA ASP A 468 -18.88 -22.80 6.25
C ASP A 468 -20.31 -22.21 6.27
N PRO A 469 -20.71 -21.42 5.27
CA PRO A 469 -22.08 -20.95 5.14
C PRO A 469 -23.11 -22.09 5.02
N GLU A 470 -22.70 -23.27 4.55
CA GLU A 470 -23.55 -24.46 4.47
C GLU A 470 -23.70 -25.15 5.83
N GLU A 471 -22.73 -24.98 6.75
CA GLU A 471 -22.85 -25.35 8.17
C GLU A 471 -23.34 -24.19 9.06
N ALA A 472 -23.74 -23.03 8.48
CA ALA A 472 -24.08 -21.81 9.21
C ALA A 472 -25.45 -21.85 9.93
N GLY A 473 -25.61 -22.84 10.78
CA GLY A 473 -26.32 -22.72 12.06
C GLY A 473 -25.32 -22.83 13.20
N TRP A 474 -24.42 -21.84 13.37
CA TRP A 474 -23.68 -21.77 14.64
C TRP A 474 -24.69 -21.57 15.77
N ASP A 475 -24.69 -22.43 16.78
CA ASP A 475 -25.60 -22.34 17.93
C ASP A 475 -25.17 -21.16 18.84
N PRO A 476 -26.06 -20.21 19.22
CA PRO A 476 -25.74 -19.11 20.15
C PRO A 476 -25.35 -19.58 21.56
N SER A 477 -25.50 -20.88 21.86
CA SER A 477 -24.91 -21.53 23.03
C SER A 477 -23.40 -21.79 22.92
N GLY A 478 -22.86 -21.68 21.71
CA GLY A 478 -21.47 -21.94 21.36
C GLY A 478 -20.50 -20.87 21.90
N PRO A 479 -19.22 -21.22 22.07
CA PRO A 479 -18.21 -20.26 22.48
C PRO A 479 -17.79 -19.30 21.35
N ILE A 480 -17.61 -18.02 21.68
CA ILE A 480 -16.80 -17.08 20.91
C ILE A 480 -15.36 -17.31 21.33
N LEU A 481 -14.56 -17.88 20.43
CA LEU A 481 -13.14 -18.10 20.66
C LEU A 481 -12.35 -16.94 20.04
N ALA A 482 -11.32 -16.47 20.73
CA ALA A 482 -10.40 -15.43 20.22
C ALA A 482 -9.06 -16.04 19.80
N ALA A 483 -8.27 -15.27 19.04
CA ALA A 483 -6.96 -15.69 18.55
C ALA A 483 -6.00 -16.07 19.70
N ASP A 484 -6.09 -15.34 20.81
CA ASP A 484 -5.32 -15.56 22.04
C ASP A 484 -5.77 -16.82 22.83
N GLY A 485 -6.75 -17.57 22.32
CA GLY A 485 -7.29 -18.77 22.94
C GLY A 485 -8.37 -18.51 24.00
N THR A 486 -8.74 -17.26 24.24
CA THR A 486 -9.80 -16.94 25.21
C THR A 486 -11.18 -17.32 24.68
N GLU A 487 -12.00 -17.91 25.56
CA GLU A 487 -13.38 -18.31 25.31
C GLU A 487 -14.34 -17.34 25.99
N TRP A 488 -15.28 -16.82 25.21
CA TRP A 488 -16.30 -15.86 25.64
C TRP A 488 -17.69 -16.37 25.28
N ARG A 489 -18.69 -16.02 26.09
CA ARG A 489 -20.09 -16.36 25.78
C ARG A 489 -21.01 -15.16 25.95
N PRO A 490 -22.02 -15.01 25.08
CA PRO A 490 -23.10 -14.04 25.29
C PRO A 490 -23.78 -14.24 26.64
N MET A 491 -23.95 -13.15 27.38
CA MET A 491 -24.79 -13.16 28.58
C MET A 491 -26.24 -12.97 28.12
N LEU A 492 -27.00 -14.07 28.00
CA LEU A 492 -28.43 -14.01 27.67
C LEU A 492 -29.18 -13.31 28.81
N THR A 493 -29.51 -12.03 28.66
CA THR A 493 -30.39 -11.32 29.59
C THR A 493 -31.83 -11.36 29.05
N ALA A 494 -32.67 -12.18 29.68
CA ALA A 494 -34.07 -12.39 29.32
C ALA A 494 -35.01 -11.18 29.57
N THR A 495 -34.49 -9.96 29.71
CA THR A 495 -35.33 -8.78 29.97
C THR A 495 -34.82 -7.57 29.20
N SER A 496 -35.75 -6.83 28.60
CA SER A 496 -35.54 -5.54 27.97
C SER A 496 -34.91 -4.57 28.97
N ILE A 497 -33.62 -4.29 28.79
CA ILE A 497 -32.92 -3.26 29.56
C ILE A 497 -33.39 -1.90 29.02
N PRO A 498 -33.81 -0.94 29.88
CA PRO A 498 -34.40 0.31 29.44
C PRO A 498 -33.45 1.14 28.55
N GLU A 499 -34.02 1.77 27.51
CA GLU A 499 -33.34 2.54 26.45
C GLU A 499 -32.47 3.73 26.95
N SER A 500 -32.52 4.07 28.24
CA SER A 500 -31.96 5.29 28.82
C SER A 500 -30.63 5.12 29.60
N ARG A 501 -29.99 3.95 29.59
CA ARG A 501 -28.70 3.78 30.29
C ARG A 501 -27.56 4.45 29.52
N THR A 502 -26.80 5.28 30.24
CA THR A 502 -25.58 5.95 29.76
C THR A 502 -24.28 5.23 30.18
N GLN A 503 -24.39 4.10 30.87
CA GLN A 503 -23.26 3.32 31.39
C GLN A 503 -23.30 1.87 30.87
N LEU A 504 -22.13 1.28 30.66
CA LEU A 504 -21.98 -0.11 30.24
C LEU A 504 -22.56 -1.07 31.30
N PRO A 505 -23.31 -2.13 30.89
CA PRO A 505 -23.74 -3.17 31.81
C PRO A 505 -22.53 -3.95 32.34
N GLU A 506 -22.65 -4.49 33.56
CA GLU A 506 -21.62 -5.33 34.18
C GLU A 506 -21.39 -6.60 33.35
N ALA A 507 -20.16 -6.78 32.88
CA ALA A 507 -19.71 -7.90 32.05
C ALA A 507 -18.17 -8.00 32.10
N ASP A 508 -17.64 -9.16 31.71
CA ASP A 508 -16.18 -9.34 31.58
C ASP A 508 -15.64 -8.67 30.31
N GLY A 509 -16.50 -8.54 29.29
CA GLY A 509 -16.21 -7.87 28.01
C GLY A 509 -17.49 -7.53 27.24
N TRP A 510 -17.34 -6.86 26.11
CA TRP A 510 -18.47 -6.46 25.26
C TRP A 510 -18.18 -6.72 23.79
N GLY A 511 -19.18 -7.22 23.07
CA GLY A 511 -19.21 -7.22 21.61
C GLY A 511 -19.82 -5.92 21.10
N ILE A 512 -19.02 -5.07 20.47
CA ILE A 512 -19.47 -3.83 19.85
C ILE A 512 -19.90 -4.14 18.41
N TYR A 513 -21.16 -3.86 18.06
CA TYR A 513 -21.62 -4.03 16.69
C TYR A 513 -20.96 -3.00 15.77
N LEU A 514 -20.40 -3.47 14.66
CA LEU A 514 -19.73 -2.64 13.68
C LEU A 514 -20.55 -2.48 12.40
N GLY A 515 -21.36 -3.47 12.03
CA GLY A 515 -22.17 -3.41 10.83
C GLY A 515 -22.45 -4.78 10.24
N ASP A 516 -22.94 -4.78 9.01
CA ASP A 516 -23.35 -5.99 8.32
C ASP A 516 -22.56 -6.27 7.05
N HIS A 517 -22.48 -7.54 6.68
CA HIS A 517 -21.87 -8.02 5.46
C HIS A 517 -22.69 -9.17 4.88
N LEU A 518 -23.47 -8.88 3.82
CA LEU A 518 -24.36 -9.84 3.15
C LEU A 518 -25.32 -10.55 4.13
N LEU A 519 -24.91 -11.72 4.62
CA LEU A 519 -25.63 -12.60 5.53
C LEU A 519 -25.12 -12.50 6.98
N LEU A 520 -24.16 -11.62 7.27
CA LEU A 520 -23.47 -11.57 8.55
C LEU A 520 -23.62 -10.23 9.25
N ASP A 521 -23.69 -10.27 10.58
CA ASP A 521 -23.55 -9.12 11.47
C ASP A 521 -22.19 -9.22 12.18
N ILE A 522 -21.36 -8.19 12.13
CA ILE A 522 -19.97 -8.19 12.61
C ILE A 522 -19.84 -7.41 13.92
N PHE A 523 -19.08 -7.98 14.86
CA PHE A 523 -18.82 -7.42 16.18
C PHE A 523 -17.32 -7.39 16.48
N MET A 524 -16.90 -6.37 17.23
CA MET A 524 -15.57 -6.30 17.86
C MET A 524 -15.70 -6.63 19.34
N LEU A 525 -15.03 -7.69 19.78
CA LEU A 525 -14.91 -8.03 21.19
C LEU A 525 -13.89 -7.11 21.84
N VAL A 526 -14.31 -6.43 22.91
CA VAL A 526 -13.43 -5.58 23.72
C VAL A 526 -13.42 -6.03 25.18
N LYS A 527 -12.25 -5.92 25.82
CA LYS A 527 -12.04 -6.17 27.25
C LYS A 527 -11.61 -4.89 27.96
N ASN A 528 -11.97 -4.76 29.24
CA ASN A 528 -11.57 -3.60 30.05
C ASN A 528 -10.04 -3.51 30.17
N HIS A 529 -9.50 -2.31 29.93
CA HIS A 529 -8.07 -2.00 29.92
C HIS A 529 -7.68 -0.94 30.98
N GLY A 530 -8.64 -0.52 31.81
CA GLY A 530 -8.51 0.46 32.90
C GLY A 530 -9.10 1.83 32.55
N GLU A 531 -9.54 2.59 33.56
CA GLU A 531 -9.97 4.02 33.43
C GLU A 531 -10.99 4.30 32.30
N GLY A 532 -11.93 3.38 32.06
CA GLY A 532 -12.92 3.54 30.98
C GLY A 532 -12.37 3.35 29.57
N ARG A 533 -11.16 2.82 29.45
CA ARG A 533 -10.51 2.41 28.21
C ARG A 533 -10.60 0.90 28.02
N PHE A 534 -10.67 0.48 26.76
CA PHE A 534 -10.84 -0.91 26.37
C PHE A 534 -9.82 -1.32 25.32
N HIS A 535 -9.50 -2.60 25.30
CA HIS A 535 -8.64 -3.20 24.29
C HIS A 535 -9.46 -4.17 23.44
N GLY A 536 -9.32 -4.07 22.13
CA GLY A 536 -9.88 -5.02 21.17
C GLY A 536 -9.17 -6.36 21.28
N VAL A 537 -9.93 -7.44 21.29
CA VAL A 537 -9.41 -8.81 21.48
C VAL A 537 -9.52 -9.61 20.19
N THR A 538 -10.69 -9.56 19.55
CA THR A 538 -10.98 -10.26 18.29
C THR A 538 -12.23 -9.66 17.67
N TYR A 539 -12.50 -10.03 16.42
CA TYR A 539 -13.82 -9.87 15.83
C TYR A 539 -14.56 -11.21 15.78
N PHE A 540 -15.88 -11.15 15.74
CA PHE A 540 -16.76 -12.28 15.53
C PHE A 540 -17.99 -11.86 14.72
N SER A 541 -18.74 -12.81 14.19
CA SER A 541 -19.90 -12.52 13.36
C SER A 541 -21.04 -13.53 13.55
N PHE A 542 -22.28 -13.11 13.32
CA PHE A 542 -23.47 -13.96 13.36
C PHE A 542 -24.16 -14.06 12.01
N SER A 543 -24.76 -15.21 11.69
CA SER A 543 -25.59 -15.38 10.49
C SER A 543 -26.99 -14.79 10.69
N ARG A 544 -27.47 -14.04 9.70
CA ARG A 544 -28.82 -13.46 9.63
C ARG A 544 -29.94 -14.48 9.48
N SER A 545 -29.62 -15.71 9.04
CA SER A 545 -30.62 -16.78 8.87
C SER A 545 -31.00 -17.48 10.18
N MET A 546 -30.32 -17.18 11.29
CA MET A 546 -30.56 -17.84 12.56
C MET A 546 -31.93 -17.47 13.14
N LYS A 547 -32.84 -18.46 13.14
CA LYS A 547 -34.10 -18.47 13.88
C LYS A 547 -33.90 -19.40 15.06
N LEU A 548 -33.92 -18.89 16.29
CA LEU A 548 -34.05 -19.77 17.45
C LEU A 548 -35.52 -20.19 17.57
N SER A 549 -35.79 -21.49 17.50
CA SER A 549 -37.08 -22.05 17.89
C SER A 549 -37.08 -22.21 19.41
N ASP A 550 -37.69 -21.28 20.13
CA ASP A 550 -38.24 -21.61 21.43
C ASP A 550 -39.58 -22.31 21.21
N GLU A 551 -39.87 -23.33 22.03
CA GLU A 551 -41.00 -24.27 21.90
C GLU A 551 -42.40 -23.63 21.94
N ASP A 552 -42.51 -22.31 22.04
CA ASP A 552 -43.76 -21.57 21.89
C ASP A 552 -43.66 -20.63 20.69
N HIS A 553 -44.37 -20.99 19.60
CA HIS A 553 -44.46 -20.35 18.29
C HIS A 553 -44.79 -18.84 18.28
N THR A 554 -43.95 -18.01 18.87
CA THR A 554 -43.92 -16.57 18.66
C THR A 554 -42.62 -16.25 17.94
N MET A 555 -42.73 -15.90 16.66
CA MET A 555 -41.60 -15.51 15.82
C MET A 555 -40.97 -14.21 16.33
N GLN A 556 -40.10 -14.28 17.32
CA GLN A 556 -39.20 -13.17 17.65
C GLN A 556 -37.95 -13.30 16.79
N THR A 557 -37.84 -12.43 15.78
CA THR A 557 -36.57 -12.06 15.18
C THR A 557 -35.59 -11.72 16.30
N TRP A 558 -34.45 -12.40 16.34
CA TRP A 558 -33.39 -12.20 17.33
C TRP A 558 -32.85 -10.76 17.24
N PHE A 559 -33.47 -9.83 17.95
CA PHE A 559 -32.98 -8.47 18.15
C PHE A 559 -33.09 -8.07 19.63
N PRO A 560 -32.43 -8.75 20.59
CA PRO A 560 -32.22 -8.17 21.91
C PRO A 560 -30.83 -7.50 21.93
N PHE A 561 -30.49 -6.69 20.92
CA PHE A 561 -29.38 -5.77 21.11
C PHE A 561 -29.85 -4.72 22.10
N VAL A 562 -29.06 -4.51 23.14
CA VAL A 562 -29.33 -3.41 24.04
C VAL A 562 -28.95 -2.13 23.28
N CYS A 563 -29.97 -1.42 22.78
CA CYS A 563 -29.83 -0.10 22.19
C CYS A 563 -29.33 0.86 23.26
N HIS A 564 -28.03 1.11 23.28
CA HIS A 564 -27.44 2.14 24.09
C HIS A 564 -26.53 2.96 23.20
N LYS A 565 -26.70 4.28 23.19
CA LYS A 565 -25.68 5.18 22.67
C LYS A 565 -24.64 5.36 23.76
N ILE A 566 -23.63 4.49 23.77
CA ILE A 566 -22.56 4.53 24.76
C ILE A 566 -21.28 4.97 24.09
N GLN A 567 -20.70 6.03 24.64
CA GLN A 567 -19.36 6.45 24.30
C GLN A 567 -18.36 5.43 24.87
N ILE A 568 -17.53 4.87 24.02
CA ILE A 568 -16.55 3.85 24.37
C ILE A 568 -15.20 4.22 23.75
N SER A 569 -14.12 4.02 24.52
CA SER A 569 -12.75 4.32 24.10
C SER A 569 -11.96 3.03 23.94
N VAL A 570 -11.65 2.65 22.70
CA VAL A 570 -11.01 1.37 22.35
C VAL A 570 -9.67 1.61 21.67
N GLY A 571 -8.62 0.90 22.08
CA GLY A 571 -7.33 0.96 21.40
C GLY A 571 -6.14 0.90 22.34
N GLY A 572 -5.12 1.67 21.98
CA GLY A 572 -3.88 1.83 22.74
C GLY A 572 -3.02 0.57 22.92
N PRO A 573 -1.83 0.73 23.51
CA PRO A 573 -0.90 -0.36 23.72
C PRO A 573 -1.39 -1.29 24.83
N GLU A 574 -1.45 -2.59 24.56
CA GLU A 574 -1.79 -3.60 25.55
C GLU A 574 -0.92 -3.40 26.79
N ARG A 575 -1.54 -3.39 27.98
CA ARG A 575 -0.77 -3.23 29.21
C ARG A 575 0.12 -4.46 29.31
N VAL A 576 1.44 -4.27 29.24
CA VAL A 576 2.38 -5.31 29.66
C VAL A 576 2.08 -5.55 31.13
N ILE A 577 1.26 -6.57 31.42
CA ILE A 577 1.13 -7.09 32.77
C ILE A 577 2.52 -7.62 33.09
N ARG A 578 3.36 -6.79 33.72
CA ARG A 578 4.60 -7.25 34.35
C ARG A 578 4.14 -8.32 35.34
N ARG A 579 4.27 -9.60 34.95
CA ARG A 579 4.09 -10.70 35.89
C ARG A 579 4.97 -10.36 37.09
N PRO A 580 4.43 -10.30 38.33
CA PRO A 580 5.26 -10.05 39.48
C PRO A 580 6.36 -11.11 39.44
N GLN A 581 7.61 -10.65 39.44
CA GLN A 581 8.76 -11.53 39.65
C GLN A 581 8.46 -12.31 40.92
N LYS A 582 8.19 -13.61 40.79
CA LYS A 582 8.22 -14.50 41.93
C LYS A 582 9.65 -14.45 42.43
N HIS A 583 9.87 -13.75 43.55
CA HIS A 583 11.03 -13.99 44.38
C HIS A 583 10.97 -15.46 44.82
N VAL A 584 11.82 -16.29 44.22
CA VAL A 584 12.39 -17.49 44.83
C VAL A 584 13.85 -17.52 44.47
#